data_AF-A0A2E6EK75-F1
#
_entry.id   AF-A0A2E6EK75-F1
#
_cell.length_a   1.000
_cell.length_b   1.000
_cell.length_c   1.000
_cell.angle_alpha   90.00
_cell.angle_beta   90.00
_cell.angle_gamma   90.00
#
_symmetry.space_group_name_H-M   'P 1'
#
loop_
_entity.id
_entity.type
_entity.pdbx_description
1 polymer ?
#
loop_
_entity_poly.entity_id
_entity_poly.type
_entity_poly.pdbx_seq_one_letter_code
_entity_poly.pdbx_strand_id
1 'polypeptide(L)'
;MISLMGENEASQTPSQADLRRWADDYGITHPVLADPNFGVTARFLSSNVIQMPTGHLLTTGAEVVVRDSWPSSAELNGALP
;
A
#
# COMPACT_ATOMS: atom_id res chain seq x y z
N MET A 1 1.61 -6.72 -8.82
CA MET A 1 2.22 -5.87 -7.77
C MET A 1 1.21 -5.65 -6.67
N ILE A 2 1.61 -5.82 -5.41
CA ILE A 2 0.76 -5.51 -4.25
C ILE A 2 1.28 -4.20 -3.65
N SER A 3 0.39 -3.25 -3.35
CA SER A 3 0.69 -2.13 -2.46
C SER A 3 -0.05 -2.29 -1.14
N LEU A 4 0.59 -1.86 -0.06
CA LEU A 4 0.03 -1.82 1.27
C LEU A 4 0.14 -0.38 1.80
N MET A 5 -0.94 0.12 2.39
CA MET A 5 -0.93 1.37 3.14
C MET A 5 -1.18 1.11 4.63
N GLY A 6 -0.35 1.74 5.45
CA GLY A 6 -0.48 1.80 6.91
C GLY A 6 -0.22 3.22 7.40
N GLU A 7 -0.67 3.52 8.61
CA GLU A 7 -0.51 4.83 9.24
C GLU A 7 0.44 4.72 10.45
N ASN A 8 1.20 5.78 10.72
CA ASN A 8 1.99 5.89 11.95
C ASN A 8 1.18 6.60 13.05
N GLU A 9 1.54 6.34 14.31
CA GLU A 9 0.85 6.94 15.46
C GLU A 9 1.12 8.45 15.64
N ALA A 10 2.07 9.02 14.89
CA ALA A 10 2.43 10.43 14.99
C ALA A 10 1.57 11.36 14.13
N SER A 11 0.70 10.81 13.27
CA SER A 11 -0.10 11.56 12.27
C SER A 11 0.75 12.55 11.45
N GLN A 12 2.01 12.20 11.19
CA GLN A 12 2.96 13.00 10.41
C GLN A 12 3.45 12.21 9.22
N THR A 13 3.84 12.89 8.16
CA THR A 13 4.51 12.23 7.03
C THR A 13 5.91 11.79 7.48
N PRO A 14 6.25 10.48 7.47
CA PRO A 14 7.58 10.02 7.84
C PRO A 14 8.65 10.54 6.89
N SER A 15 9.85 10.80 7.41
CA SER A 15 11.01 11.05 6.56
C SER A 15 11.50 9.77 5.89
N GLN A 16 12.36 9.87 4.87
CA GLN A 16 12.99 8.69 4.28
C GLN A 16 13.83 7.89 5.30
N ALA A 17 14.45 8.56 6.27
CA ALA A 17 15.23 7.89 7.29
C ALA A 17 14.33 7.05 8.21
N ASP A 18 13.16 7.57 8.57
CA ASP A 18 12.17 6.85 9.38
C ASP A 18 11.64 5.62 8.65
N LEU A 19 11.27 5.78 7.36
CA LEU A 19 10.79 4.67 6.54
C LEU A 19 11.83 3.57 6.39
N ARG A 20 13.10 3.96 6.16
CA ARG A 20 14.20 3.00 6.02
C ARG A 20 14.44 2.25 7.32
N ARG A 21 14.49 2.95 8.45
CA ARG A 21 14.66 2.32 9.76
C ARG A 21 13.53 1.35 10.06
N TRP A 22 12.29 1.76 9.81
CA TRP A 22 11.13 0.90 9.99
C TRP A 22 11.20 -0.34 9.09
N ALA A 23 11.57 -0.18 7.81
CA ALA A 23 11.74 -1.30 6.90
C ALA A 23 12.83 -2.27 7.39
N ASP A 24 13.96 -1.75 7.88
CA ASP A 24 15.06 -2.55 8.43
C ASP A 24 14.64 -3.32 9.69
N ASP A 25 13.91 -2.68 10.61
CA ASP A 25 13.43 -3.28 11.87
C ASP A 25 12.48 -4.48 11.63
N TYR A 26 11.70 -4.44 10.55
CA TYR A 26 10.74 -5.49 10.18
C TYR A 26 11.23 -6.41 9.05
N GLY A 27 12.46 -6.25 8.57
CA GLY A 27 13.01 -7.07 7.48
C GLY A 27 12.28 -6.89 6.14
N ILE A 28 11.68 -5.73 5.90
CA ILE A 28 10.97 -5.40 4.67
C ILE A 28 11.97 -5.15 3.55
N THR A 29 11.93 -5.97 2.50
CA THR A 29 12.89 -5.91 1.38
C THR A 29 12.35 -5.16 0.16
N HIS A 30 11.06 -4.80 0.15
CA HIS A 30 10.45 -4.02 -0.91
C HIS A 30 10.46 -2.52 -0.57
N PRO A 31 10.36 -1.62 -1.57
CA PRO A 31 10.28 -0.19 -1.31
C PRO A 31 9.13 0.18 -0.38
N VAL A 32 9.42 1.11 0.54
CA VAL A 32 8.43 1.75 1.43
C VAL A 32 8.46 3.24 1.12
N LEU A 33 7.29 3.82 0.87
CA LEU A 33 7.13 5.21 0.47
C LEU A 33 6.14 5.90 1.40
N ALA A 34 6.39 7.17 1.72
CA ALA A 34 5.40 8.00 2.40
C ALA A 34 4.34 8.48 1.39
N ASP A 35 3.10 8.63 1.87
CA ASP A 35 2.01 9.25 1.10
C ASP A 35 1.47 10.50 1.82
N PRO A 36 2.11 11.66 1.62
CA PRO A 36 1.71 12.90 2.27
C PRO A 36 0.26 13.25 1.94
N ASN A 37 -0.54 13.53 2.96
CA ASN A 37 -1.97 13.87 2.83
C ASN A 37 -2.80 12.83 2.06
N PHE A 38 -2.37 11.57 2.01
CA PHE A 38 -3.05 10.48 1.29
C PHE A 38 -3.22 10.73 -0.22
N GLY A 39 -2.32 11.51 -0.86
CA GLY A 39 -2.46 11.91 -2.26
C GLY A 39 -2.36 10.76 -3.28
N VAL A 40 -1.69 9.67 -2.94
CA VAL A 40 -1.64 8.44 -3.73
C VAL A 40 -2.81 7.54 -3.39
N THR A 41 -3.02 7.25 -2.10
CA THR A 41 -4.12 6.39 -1.62
C THR A 41 -5.48 6.86 -2.09
N ALA A 42 -5.73 8.18 -2.08
CA ALA A 42 -6.99 8.77 -2.55
C ALA A 42 -7.35 8.41 -4.00
N ARG A 43 -6.36 8.05 -4.84
CA ARG A 43 -6.59 7.64 -6.23
C ARG A 43 -7.15 6.24 -6.38
N PHE A 44 -6.98 5.41 -5.35
CA PHE A 44 -7.34 4.00 -5.37
C PHE A 44 -8.57 3.68 -4.53
N LEU A 45 -9.18 4.71 -3.92
CA LEU A 45 -10.33 4.51 -3.06
C LEU A 45 -11.57 4.04 -3.84
N SER A 46 -12.24 3.05 -3.27
CA SER A 46 -13.54 2.52 -3.65
C SER A 46 -14.69 3.32 -3.04
N SER A 47 -14.41 4.08 -1.98
CA SER A 47 -15.36 4.93 -1.25
C SER A 47 -14.73 6.25 -0.82
N ASN A 48 -15.49 7.20 -0.30
CA ASN A 48 -14.94 8.47 0.23
C ASN A 48 -14.24 8.30 1.61
N VAL A 49 -13.98 7.07 2.04
CA VAL A 49 -13.35 6.76 3.33
C VAL A 49 -12.09 5.95 3.09
N ILE A 50 -10.99 6.38 3.69
CA ILE A 50 -9.74 5.63 3.72
C ILE A 50 -9.85 4.57 4.82
N GLN A 51 -9.95 3.30 4.43
CA GLN A 51 -9.83 2.19 5.37
C GLN A 51 -8.35 1.88 5.58
N MET A 52 -7.95 1.65 6.83
CA MET A 52 -6.56 1.32 7.20
C MET A 52 -6.54 0.08 8.13
N PRO A 53 -5.53 -0.80 8.02
CA PRO A 53 -4.61 -0.90 6.89
C PRO A 53 -5.35 -1.36 5.63
N THR A 54 -4.81 -1.02 4.45
CA THR A 54 -5.45 -1.38 3.18
C THR A 54 -4.46 -1.83 2.12
N GLY A 55 -4.95 -2.69 1.22
CA GLY A 55 -4.19 -3.26 0.14
C GLY A 55 -4.78 -2.94 -1.23
N HIS A 56 -3.92 -2.94 -2.25
CA HIS A 56 -4.32 -2.87 -3.65
C HIS A 56 -3.51 -3.90 -4.44
N LEU A 57 -4.17 -4.56 -5.39
CA LEU A 57 -3.52 -5.48 -6.33
C LEU A 57 -3.55 -4.86 -7.73
N LEU A 58 -2.36 -4.72 -8.30
CA LEU A 58 -2.15 -4.24 -9.65
C LEU A 58 -1.61 -5.37 -10.54
N THR A 59 -2.18 -5.56 -11.72
CA THR A 59 -1.72 -6.51 -12.74
C THR A 59 -0.78 -5.84 -13.74
N THR A 60 -0.35 -6.60 -14.74
CA THR A 60 0.45 -6.12 -15.87
C THR A 60 -0.23 -4.92 -16.53
N GLY A 61 0.53 -3.87 -16.82
CA GLY A 61 -0.03 -2.61 -17.36
C GLY A 61 -0.57 -1.64 -16.30
N ALA A 62 -0.32 -1.91 -15.01
CA ALA A 62 -0.77 -1.09 -13.89
C ALA A 62 -2.30 -0.99 -13.76
N GLU A 63 -3.02 -2.01 -14.22
CA GLU A 63 -4.46 -2.13 -14.00
C GLU A 63 -4.74 -2.57 -12.55
N VAL A 64 -5.69 -1.91 -11.90
CA VAL A 64 -6.04 -2.16 -10.49
C VAL A 64 -7.21 -3.15 -10.43
N VAL A 65 -6.95 -4.36 -9.94
CA VAL A 65 -7.94 -5.46 -9.89
C VAL A 65 -8.52 -5.68 -8.49
N VAL A 66 -7.79 -5.31 -7.44
CA VAL A 66 -8.31 -5.27 -6.06
C VAL A 66 -8.07 -3.87 -5.51
N ARG A 67 -9.13 -3.27 -4.95
CA ARG A 67 -9.10 -1.94 -4.33
C ARG A 67 -9.55 -2.02 -2.89
N ASP A 68 -8.87 -1.25 -2.07
CA ASP A 68 -9.14 -1.05 -0.65
C ASP A 68 -9.41 -2.35 0.14
N SER A 69 -8.67 -3.41 -0.17
CA SER A 69 -8.93 -4.73 0.38
C SER A 69 -7.68 -5.58 0.37
N TRP A 70 -7.74 -6.67 1.13
CA TRP A 70 -6.72 -7.69 1.11
C TRP A 70 -7.00 -8.66 -0.03
N PRO A 71 -6.11 -8.78 -1.03
CA PRO A 71 -6.30 -9.73 -2.10
C PRO A 71 -6.28 -11.16 -1.55
N SER A 72 -7.26 -11.96 -1.96
CA SER A 72 -7.33 -13.38 -1.69
C SER A 72 -6.22 -14.15 -2.44
N SER A 73 -5.90 -15.36 -1.98
CA SER A 73 -4.93 -16.22 -2.69
C SER A 73 -5.33 -16.50 -4.14
N ALA A 74 -6.63 -16.55 -4.45
CA ALA A 74 -7.12 -16.74 -5.80
C ALA A 74 -6.83 -15.53 -6.69
N GLU A 75 -7.07 -14.32 -6.20
CA GLU A 75 -6.77 -13.07 -6.92
C GLU A 75 -5.26 -12.89 -7.10
N LEU A 76 -4.47 -13.22 -6.09
CA LEU A 76 -3.01 -13.21 -6.19
C LEU A 76 -2.52 -14.15 -7.29
N ASN A 77 -2.97 -15.40 -7.29
CA ASN A 77 -2.56 -16.39 -8.30
C ASN A 77 -3.04 -16.00 -9.71
N GLY A 78 -4.22 -15.40 -9.84
CA GLY A 78 -4.75 -14.92 -11.13
C GLY A 78 -4.04 -13.68 -11.66
N ALA A 79 -3.32 -12.93 -10.82
CA ALA A 79 -2.57 -11.74 -11.20
C ALA A 79 -1.09 -12.02 -11.55
N LEU A 80 -0.62 -13.26 -11.35
CA LEU A 80 0.71 -13.68 -11.78
C LEU A 80 0.71 -13.95 -13.30
N PRO A 81 1.77 -13.54 -14.03
CA PRO A 81 1.92 -13.85 -15.44
C PRO A 81 2.14 -15.34 -15.71
#